data_AF-A0A941SE72-F1
#
_entry.id   AF-A0A941SE72-F1
#
_cell.length_a   1.000
_cell.length_b   1.000
_cell.length_c   1.000
_cell.angle_alpha   90.00
_cell.angle_beta   90.00
_cell.angle_gamma   90.00
#
_symmetry.space_group_name_H-M   'P 1'
#
loop_
_entity.id
_entity.type
_entity.pdbx_description
1 polymer ?
#
loop_
_entity_poly.entity_id
_entity_poly.type
_entity_poly.pdbx_seq_one_letter_code
_entity_poly.pdbx_strand_id
1 'polypeptide(L)'
;MLQFQSLGDGNCLYNTEAVWLMYAYQQQLLQPLFKNKVAKFNKLMAIVGEQNPTLGLPKTEVEYNTAEKLINAFDTLIAKVAVNDDIDWVKLQQLLAPALRELVVDLIENDEYINKQARAELSGYLDHMVDSFHVVKKDNSRQNEIIALQVEVLERLKEFSGNNPKPAPRKLPEIKKHIENEFVTFITQQIAASNQTEAIQAIVIENLSDIVKQLISNSKKRTLNTLREDVLKTLRERLESIIENGMPDDEIVLAAHFEGMEEIQEKINSILKDPKKPSAIQKREIKAWFFDNDAEGLASYLDNIAENGVNAGEFEQKVLSAALGHVMKVRSLEYLDAHNTRVVNGFKKPNQAKMIPRTALVFEMEKLPGHWNALLDDTEANRELIALYASQKAAHTKNSQRKQTDTEQNNILKEYGSYSRHHRQELSDLSVDEYCKTTGISKNLYQQGAGQQKLAQSAAKAAPQEVERDWFNYATMFFAVSALVGIVTHGLIWPLLTVLLPTLVRNIAINYQIATFKLTTSALFGAMSGIFITEKVHLDSEKITASQHPQTGPSLLNLFHLFGQKSESETKAQPASKPAPQPKAKAVTIS
;
A
#
# COMPACT_ATOMS: atom_id res chain seq x y z
N MET A 1 -13.39 22.13 -8.93
CA MET A 1 -12.34 21.10 -8.93
C MET A 1 -12.96 19.81 -8.46
N LEU A 2 -12.68 18.72 -9.16
CA LEU A 2 -13.06 17.37 -8.77
C LEU A 2 -11.91 16.73 -7.99
N GLN A 3 -12.21 15.92 -6.99
CA GLN A 3 -11.21 15.22 -6.17
C GLN A 3 -10.94 13.83 -6.76
N PHE A 4 -9.69 13.57 -7.13
CA PHE A 4 -9.19 12.24 -7.42
C PHE A 4 -8.46 11.72 -6.17
N GLN A 5 -9.14 10.84 -5.42
CA GLN A 5 -8.65 10.40 -4.12
C GLN A 5 -7.52 9.38 -4.25
N SER A 6 -6.46 9.48 -3.45
CA SER A 6 -5.44 8.42 -3.39
C SER A 6 -5.99 7.12 -2.80
N LEU A 7 -5.23 6.02 -2.89
CA LEU A 7 -5.66 4.70 -2.42
C LEU A 7 -5.86 4.61 -0.90
N GLY A 8 -5.19 5.45 -0.11
CA GLY A 8 -5.30 5.43 1.36
C GLY A 8 -4.49 4.31 2.02
N ASP A 9 -3.40 3.88 1.38
CA ASP A 9 -2.53 2.76 1.76
C ASP A 9 -1.21 3.22 2.40
N GLY A 10 -1.16 4.44 2.94
CA GLY A 10 0.06 5.07 3.46
C GLY A 10 0.98 5.65 2.38
N ASN A 11 0.67 5.46 1.10
CA ASN A 11 1.37 6.07 -0.04
C ASN A 11 0.57 7.24 -0.64
N CYS A 12 -0.30 7.90 0.15
CA CYS A 12 -1.27 8.88 -0.34
C CYS A 12 -0.66 9.97 -1.25
N LEU A 13 0.49 10.53 -0.85
CA LEU A 13 1.19 11.54 -1.66
C LEU A 13 1.65 10.97 -3.00
N TYR A 14 2.40 9.86 -2.97
CA TYR A 14 2.99 9.25 -4.16
C TYR A 14 1.93 8.71 -5.13
N ASN A 15 0.82 8.19 -4.59
CA ASN A 15 -0.36 7.82 -5.35
C ASN A 15 -0.97 9.03 -6.07
N THR A 16 -1.09 10.15 -5.37
CA THR A 16 -1.58 11.42 -5.94
C THR A 16 -0.67 11.91 -7.06
N GLU A 17 0.65 11.86 -6.83
CA GLU A 17 1.67 12.24 -7.81
C GLU A 17 1.67 11.31 -9.03
N ALA A 18 1.49 10.00 -8.84
CA ALA A 18 1.39 9.01 -9.91
C ALA A 18 0.21 9.29 -10.84
N VAL A 19 -0.98 9.56 -10.27
CA VAL A 19 -2.17 9.94 -11.04
C VAL A 19 -1.90 11.19 -11.84
N TRP A 20 -1.35 12.21 -11.18
CA TRP A 20 -1.06 13.48 -11.82
C TRP A 20 -0.08 13.30 -12.99
N LEU A 21 1.00 12.55 -12.77
CA LEU A 21 2.06 12.33 -13.76
C LEU A 21 1.49 11.72 -15.03
N MET A 22 0.63 10.72 -14.87
CA MET A 22 0.02 10.02 -15.99
C MET A 22 -1.07 10.84 -16.67
N TYR A 23 -1.87 11.57 -15.90
CA TYR A 23 -2.83 12.52 -16.45
C TYR A 23 -2.13 13.58 -17.30
N ALA A 24 -1.06 14.19 -16.81
CA ALA A 24 -0.30 15.20 -17.54
C ALA A 24 0.43 14.64 -18.76
N TYR A 25 0.88 13.39 -18.69
CA TYR A 25 1.43 12.68 -19.85
C TYR A 25 0.38 12.53 -20.95
N GLN A 26 -0.83 12.04 -20.63
CA GLN A 26 -1.92 11.86 -21.59
C GLN A 26 -2.35 13.18 -22.24
N GLN A 27 -2.28 14.28 -21.49
CA GLN A 27 -2.55 15.64 -21.99
C GLN A 27 -1.37 16.26 -22.75
N GLN A 28 -0.29 15.51 -22.99
CA GLN A 28 0.95 15.94 -23.65
C GLN A 28 1.68 17.10 -22.95
N LEU A 29 1.37 17.34 -21.67
CA LEU A 29 1.92 18.45 -20.90
C LEU A 29 3.33 18.18 -20.38
N LEU A 30 3.77 16.91 -20.34
CA LEU A 30 5.11 16.52 -19.91
C LEU A 30 6.20 16.74 -20.96
N GLN A 31 5.87 16.90 -22.24
CA GLN A 31 6.87 16.97 -23.32
C GLN A 31 7.99 18.00 -23.09
N PRO A 32 7.73 19.23 -22.57
CA PRO A 32 8.79 20.18 -22.24
C PRO A 32 9.70 19.68 -21.11
N LEU A 33 9.15 18.97 -20.13
CA LEU A 33 9.89 18.41 -19.00
C LEU A 33 10.73 17.21 -19.42
N PHE A 34 10.23 16.39 -20.35
CA PHE A 34 11.00 15.30 -20.96
C PHE A 34 12.20 15.79 -21.77
N LYS A 35 12.35 17.09 -22.06
CA LYS A 35 13.59 17.62 -22.65
C LYS A 35 14.57 18.11 -21.60
N ASN A 36 14.04 18.74 -20.54
CA ASN A 36 14.86 19.43 -19.54
C ASN A 36 15.23 18.56 -18.33
N LYS A 37 14.48 17.49 -18.08
CA LYS A 37 14.57 16.62 -16.91
C LYS A 37 14.63 15.13 -17.28
N VAL A 38 15.08 14.82 -18.50
CA VAL A 38 15.20 13.44 -19.05
C VAL A 38 15.74 12.46 -18.01
N ALA A 39 16.90 12.77 -17.41
CA ALA A 39 17.58 11.86 -16.49
C ALA A 39 16.71 11.47 -15.28
N LYS A 40 15.88 12.38 -14.76
CA LYS A 40 15.03 12.12 -13.59
C LYS A 40 13.84 11.24 -13.94
N PHE A 41 13.23 11.44 -15.11
CA PHE A 41 12.17 10.57 -15.59
C PHE A 41 12.68 9.20 -16.04
N ASN A 42 13.88 9.14 -16.63
CA ASN A 42 14.56 7.89 -16.97
C ASN A 42 14.78 7.04 -15.73
N LYS A 43 15.27 7.68 -14.66
CA LYS A 43 15.47 7.02 -13.37
C LYS A 43 14.16 6.48 -12.81
N LEU A 44 13.10 7.28 -12.82
CA LEU A 44 11.77 6.82 -12.42
C LEU A 44 11.33 5.58 -13.20
N MET A 45 11.43 5.60 -14.54
CA MET A 45 11.02 4.45 -15.36
C MET A 45 11.93 3.23 -15.19
N ALA A 46 13.22 3.44 -14.91
CA ALA A 46 14.15 2.35 -14.59
C ALA A 46 13.76 1.65 -13.28
N ILE A 47 13.44 2.42 -12.23
CA ILE A 47 12.96 1.90 -10.96
C ILE A 47 11.65 1.11 -11.17
N VAL A 48 10.69 1.66 -11.94
CA VAL A 48 9.44 0.94 -12.26
C VAL A 48 9.73 -0.40 -12.95
N GLY A 49 10.65 -0.43 -13.93
CA GLY A 49 11.03 -1.64 -14.66
C GLY A 49 11.80 -2.66 -13.82
N GLU A 50 12.62 -2.19 -12.88
CA GLU A 50 13.33 -3.04 -11.92
C GLU A 50 12.37 -3.70 -10.93
N GLN A 51 11.50 -2.91 -10.31
CA GLN A 51 10.47 -3.40 -9.38
C GLN A 51 9.44 -4.30 -10.07
N ASN A 52 9.22 -4.12 -11.38
CA ASN A 52 8.18 -4.84 -12.13
C ASN A 52 8.71 -5.41 -13.47
N PRO A 53 9.54 -6.46 -13.45
CA PRO A 53 10.19 -6.99 -14.65
C PRO A 53 9.24 -7.47 -15.75
N THR A 54 8.00 -7.81 -15.41
CA THR A 54 6.97 -8.30 -16.35
C THR A 54 6.40 -7.20 -17.25
N LEU A 55 6.63 -5.92 -16.93
CA LEU A 55 6.20 -4.79 -17.76
C LEU A 55 7.02 -4.68 -19.06
N GLY A 56 8.23 -5.25 -19.10
CA GLY A 56 9.13 -5.12 -20.25
C GLY A 56 9.72 -3.71 -20.39
N LEU A 57 9.67 -2.91 -19.31
CA LEU A 57 10.37 -1.63 -19.23
C LEU A 57 11.87 -1.87 -18.98
N PRO A 58 12.76 -1.10 -19.63
CA PRO A 58 14.17 -1.09 -19.30
C PRO A 58 14.44 -0.92 -17.81
N LYS A 59 15.44 -1.65 -17.32
CA LYS A 59 15.85 -1.66 -15.90
C LYS A 59 16.98 -0.69 -15.58
N THR A 60 17.59 -0.09 -16.60
CA THR A 60 18.75 0.79 -16.44
C THR A 60 18.50 2.15 -17.05
N GLU A 61 19.01 3.21 -16.41
CA GLU A 61 18.84 4.59 -16.87
C GLU A 61 19.40 4.82 -18.29
N VAL A 62 20.47 4.08 -18.65
CA VAL A 62 21.21 4.19 -19.91
C VAL A 62 20.30 3.88 -21.11
N GLU A 63 19.31 3.02 -20.91
CA GLU A 63 18.41 2.61 -21.98
C GLU A 63 17.43 3.72 -22.39
N TYR A 64 17.16 4.71 -21.53
CA TYR A 64 16.21 5.80 -21.76
C TYR A 64 16.83 7.14 -22.20
N ASN A 65 18.06 7.15 -22.71
CA ASN A 65 18.85 8.38 -22.97
C ASN A 65 18.25 9.44 -23.94
N THR A 66 17.01 9.27 -24.44
CA THR A 66 16.31 10.23 -25.31
C THR A 66 14.85 10.41 -24.89
N ALA A 67 14.27 11.58 -25.18
CA ALA A 67 12.86 11.85 -24.91
C ALA A 67 11.90 10.89 -25.62
N GLU A 68 12.26 10.41 -26.82
CA GLU A 68 11.46 9.43 -27.58
C GLU A 68 11.36 8.09 -26.84
N LYS A 69 12.50 7.57 -26.36
CA LYS A 69 12.50 6.33 -25.58
C LYS A 69 11.75 6.47 -24.27
N LEU A 70 11.80 7.65 -23.65
CA LEU A 70 11.03 7.93 -22.46
C LEU A 70 9.52 7.94 -22.76
N ILE A 71 9.10 8.59 -23.85
CA ILE A 71 7.70 8.56 -24.30
C ILE A 71 7.25 7.11 -24.53
N ASN A 72 8.05 6.30 -25.22
CA ASN A 72 7.76 4.88 -25.45
C ASN A 72 7.65 4.08 -24.14
N ALA A 73 8.41 4.46 -23.10
CA ALA A 73 8.34 3.83 -21.78
C ALA A 73 6.99 4.12 -21.11
N PHE A 74 6.55 5.38 -21.14
CA PHE A 74 5.23 5.76 -20.63
C PHE A 74 4.09 5.11 -21.43
N ASP A 75 4.19 5.04 -22.76
CA ASP A 75 3.23 4.31 -23.60
C ASP A 75 3.18 2.83 -23.23
N THR A 76 4.35 2.20 -23.02
CA THR A 76 4.44 0.80 -22.59
C THR A 76 3.79 0.60 -21.22
N LEU A 77 4.05 1.49 -20.26
CA LEU A 77 3.43 1.44 -18.95
C LEU A 77 1.90 1.51 -19.06
N ILE A 78 1.36 2.48 -19.81
CA ILE A 78 -0.09 2.60 -20.05
C ILE A 78 -0.65 1.33 -20.66
N ALA A 79 -0.04 0.83 -21.74
CA ALA A 79 -0.51 -0.36 -22.44
C ALA A 79 -0.53 -1.59 -21.54
N LYS A 80 0.38 -1.68 -20.55
CA LYS A 80 0.46 -2.80 -19.61
C LYS A 80 -0.54 -2.72 -18.46
N VAL A 81 -1.02 -1.53 -18.12
CA VAL A 81 -2.06 -1.34 -17.10
C VAL A 81 -3.46 -1.15 -17.69
N ALA A 82 -3.59 -1.07 -19.01
CA ALA A 82 -4.88 -0.91 -19.66
C ALA A 82 -5.71 -2.20 -19.60
N VAL A 83 -7.01 -2.06 -19.31
CA VAL A 83 -8.01 -3.12 -19.31
C VAL A 83 -9.20 -2.62 -20.13
N ASN A 84 -9.51 -3.30 -21.24
CA ASN A 84 -10.56 -2.88 -22.19
C ASN A 84 -10.40 -1.43 -22.68
N ASP A 85 -9.18 -1.06 -23.09
CA ASP A 85 -8.79 0.28 -23.56
C ASP A 85 -8.82 1.40 -22.49
N ASP A 86 -9.30 1.11 -21.27
CA ASP A 86 -9.28 2.01 -20.12
C ASP A 86 -8.05 1.77 -19.24
N ILE A 87 -7.46 2.84 -18.69
CA ILE A 87 -6.36 2.71 -17.73
C ILE A 87 -6.88 2.14 -16.40
N ASP A 88 -6.25 1.08 -15.90
CA ASP A 88 -6.38 0.68 -14.49
C ASP A 88 -5.58 1.64 -13.61
N TRP A 89 -6.24 2.67 -13.12
CA TRP A 89 -5.64 3.73 -12.29
C TRP A 89 -5.20 3.23 -10.92
N VAL A 90 -5.81 2.14 -10.41
CA VAL A 90 -5.35 1.51 -9.18
C VAL A 90 -4.03 0.81 -9.45
N LYS A 91 -3.95 -0.02 -10.49
CA LYS A 91 -2.72 -0.74 -10.84
C LYS A 91 -1.59 0.23 -11.16
N LEU A 92 -1.90 1.31 -11.87
CA LEU A 92 -0.94 2.37 -12.16
C LEU A 92 -0.35 3.01 -10.90
N GLN A 93 -1.21 3.37 -9.93
CA GLN A 93 -0.78 3.89 -8.62
C GLN A 93 0.11 2.89 -7.88
N GLN A 94 -0.27 1.61 -7.85
CA GLN A 94 0.51 0.55 -7.22
C GLN A 94 1.90 0.33 -7.85
N LEU A 95 2.09 0.68 -9.13
CA LEU A 95 3.36 0.57 -9.82
C LEU A 95 4.23 1.84 -9.64
N LEU A 96 3.62 3.02 -9.74
CA LEU A 96 4.34 4.29 -9.72
C LEU A 96 4.63 4.81 -8.32
N ALA A 97 3.73 4.60 -7.35
CA ALA A 97 3.91 5.17 -6.01
C ALA A 97 5.16 4.62 -5.29
N PRO A 98 5.45 3.30 -5.30
CA PRO A 98 6.70 2.78 -4.76
C PRO A 98 7.93 3.30 -5.51
N ALA A 99 7.84 3.43 -6.84
CA ALA A 99 8.95 3.94 -7.64
C ALA A 99 9.24 5.43 -7.40
N LEU A 100 8.20 6.24 -7.18
CA LEU A 100 8.33 7.65 -6.80
C LEU A 100 8.94 7.80 -5.40
N ARG A 101 8.56 6.92 -4.46
CA ARG A 101 9.13 6.87 -3.12
C ARG A 101 10.62 6.53 -3.17
N GLU A 102 10.99 5.46 -3.88
CA GLU A 102 12.39 5.09 -4.07
C GLU A 102 13.19 6.18 -4.79
N LEU A 103 12.59 6.85 -5.79
CA LEU A 103 13.20 8.00 -6.44
C LEU A 103 13.49 9.13 -5.44
N VAL A 104 12.59 9.42 -4.50
CA VAL A 104 12.84 10.45 -3.47
C VAL A 104 14.04 10.08 -2.60
N VAL A 105 14.10 8.85 -2.12
CA VAL A 105 15.23 8.34 -1.31
C VAL A 105 16.54 8.48 -2.07
N ASP A 106 16.58 7.93 -3.29
CA ASP A 106 17.75 8.01 -4.14
C ASP A 106 18.19 9.46 -4.42
N LEU A 107 17.25 10.37 -4.65
CA LEU A 107 17.58 11.76 -4.93
C LEU A 107 18.17 12.46 -3.69
N ILE A 108 17.69 12.12 -2.50
CA ILE A 108 18.26 12.66 -1.26
C ILE A 108 19.68 12.11 -1.08
N GLU A 109 19.96 10.86 -1.41
CA GLU A 109 21.29 10.26 -1.26
C GLU A 109 22.28 10.72 -2.33
N ASN A 110 21.86 10.69 -3.60
CA ASN A 110 22.77 10.65 -4.74
C ASN A 110 22.76 11.93 -5.60
N ASP A 111 21.77 12.80 -5.47
CA ASP A 111 21.76 14.10 -6.18
C ASP A 111 22.37 15.19 -5.28
N GLU A 112 23.57 15.67 -5.63
CA GLU A 112 24.32 16.64 -4.82
C GLU A 112 23.50 17.90 -4.46
N TYR A 113 22.71 18.42 -5.41
CA TYR A 113 21.89 19.60 -5.17
C TYR A 113 20.75 19.27 -4.21
N ILE A 114 20.00 18.18 -4.46
CA ILE A 114 18.87 17.78 -3.61
C ILE A 114 19.36 17.39 -2.23
N ASN A 115 20.42 16.58 -2.10
CA ASN A 115 21.04 16.21 -0.83
C ASN A 115 21.37 17.45 0.01
N LYS A 116 22.02 18.45 -0.58
CA LYS A 116 22.37 19.69 0.11
C LYS A 116 21.14 20.46 0.60
N GLN A 117 20.09 20.56 -0.22
CA GLN A 117 18.85 21.24 0.17
C GLN A 117 18.06 20.44 1.21
N ALA A 118 18.00 19.11 1.05
CA ALA A 118 17.38 18.18 1.97
C ALA A 118 17.99 18.28 3.36
N ARG A 119 19.33 18.22 3.46
CA ARG A 119 20.06 18.43 4.73
C ARG A 119 19.73 19.79 5.36
N ALA A 120 19.63 20.85 4.58
CA ALA A 120 19.30 22.18 5.10
C ALA A 120 17.88 22.26 5.67
N GLU A 121 16.89 21.72 4.96
CA GLU A 121 15.48 21.67 5.40
C GLU A 121 15.31 20.76 6.62
N LEU A 122 15.87 19.53 6.57
CA LEU A 122 15.85 18.59 7.69
C LEU A 122 16.53 19.18 8.93
N SER A 123 17.64 19.92 8.76
CA SER A 123 18.28 20.64 9.87
C SER A 123 17.35 21.69 10.49
N GLY A 124 16.56 22.38 9.67
CA GLY A 124 15.54 23.31 10.12
C GLY A 124 14.38 22.62 10.83
N TYR A 125 13.95 21.44 10.36
CA TYR A 125 12.94 20.64 11.06
C TYR A 125 13.45 20.12 12.40
N LEU A 126 14.71 19.67 12.48
CA LEU A 126 15.34 19.28 13.73
C LEU A 126 15.45 20.46 14.69
N ASP A 127 15.84 21.65 14.22
CA ASP A 127 15.86 22.87 15.05
C ASP A 127 14.46 23.18 15.58
N HIS A 128 13.46 23.25 14.69
CA HIS A 128 12.08 23.55 15.07
C HIS A 128 11.52 22.53 16.05
N MET A 129 11.78 21.25 15.84
CA MET A 129 11.38 20.16 16.72
C MET A 129 12.02 20.30 18.11
N VAL A 130 13.32 20.57 18.18
CA VAL A 130 14.02 20.76 19.45
C VAL A 130 13.61 22.08 20.12
N ASP A 131 13.25 23.11 19.36
CA ASP A 131 12.80 24.41 19.89
C ASP A 131 11.33 24.42 20.32
N SER A 132 10.47 23.65 19.64
CA SER A 132 9.05 23.45 19.99
C SER A 132 8.86 22.41 21.08
N PHE A 133 9.97 21.91 21.63
CA PHE A 133 10.01 20.96 22.72
C PHE A 133 9.27 21.55 23.94
N HIS A 134 8.12 20.97 24.26
CA HIS A 134 7.42 21.19 25.51
C HIS A 134 7.40 19.88 26.28
N VAL A 135 7.98 19.87 27.48
CA VAL A 135 7.56 18.90 28.50
C VAL A 135 6.06 19.14 28.66
N VAL A 136 5.23 18.15 28.31
CA VAL A 136 3.87 18.11 28.84
C VAL A 136 4.03 17.86 30.34
N LYS A 137 4.40 18.91 31.10
CA LYS A 137 4.34 18.83 32.56
C LYS A 137 2.91 18.42 32.88
N LYS A 138 2.73 17.51 33.85
CA LYS A 138 1.51 17.38 34.65
C LYS A 138 1.15 18.76 35.21
N ASP A 139 0.52 19.57 34.38
CA ASP A 139 -0.03 20.84 34.81
C ASP A 139 -1.41 20.48 35.35
N ASN A 140 -1.43 20.22 36.66
CA ASN A 140 -2.68 19.98 37.38
C ASN A 140 -3.67 21.14 37.15
N SER A 141 -3.24 22.34 36.73
CA SER A 141 -4.15 23.42 36.32
C SER A 141 -4.92 23.10 35.04
N ARG A 142 -4.30 22.48 34.03
CA ARG A 142 -4.96 22.05 32.79
C ARG A 142 -5.85 20.85 32.99
N GLN A 143 -5.43 19.92 33.86
CA GLN A 143 -6.29 18.83 34.33
C GLN A 143 -7.51 19.41 35.07
N ASN A 144 -7.32 20.41 35.93
CA ASN A 144 -8.41 21.10 36.64
C ASN A 144 -9.32 21.92 35.72
N GLU A 145 -8.81 22.51 34.62
CA GLU A 145 -9.62 23.19 33.60
C GLU A 145 -10.44 22.21 32.77
N ILE A 146 -9.86 21.07 32.38
CA ILE A 146 -10.58 19.97 31.73
C ILE A 146 -11.65 19.42 32.69
N ILE A 147 -11.32 19.23 33.97
CA ILE A 147 -12.27 18.82 35.02
C ILE A 147 -13.38 19.88 35.16
N ALA A 148 -13.06 21.17 35.17
CA ALA A 148 -14.04 22.25 35.29
C ALA A 148 -15.00 22.30 34.08
N LEU A 149 -14.46 22.20 32.86
CA LEU A 149 -15.26 22.11 31.62
C LEU A 149 -16.14 20.86 31.60
N GLN A 150 -15.61 19.72 32.05
CA GLN A 150 -16.36 18.46 32.13
C GLN A 150 -17.47 18.52 33.19
N VAL A 151 -17.23 19.17 34.33
CA VAL A 151 -18.25 19.43 35.37
C VAL A 151 -19.31 20.40 34.85
N GLU A 152 -18.93 21.46 34.12
CA GLU A 152 -19.89 22.40 33.52
C GLU A 152 -20.78 21.74 32.45
N VAL A 153 -20.20 20.87 31.60
CA VAL A 153 -20.94 20.05 30.63
C VAL A 153 -21.97 19.16 31.36
N LEU A 154 -21.57 18.51 32.46
CA LEU A 154 -22.45 17.66 33.26
C LEU A 154 -23.56 18.44 33.98
N GLU A 155 -23.28 19.65 34.46
CA GLU A 155 -24.28 20.52 35.10
C GLU A 155 -25.28 21.09 34.09
N ARG A 156 -24.83 21.52 32.91
CA ARG A 156 -25.74 21.99 31.85
C ARG A 156 -26.59 20.87 31.25
N LEU A 157 -26.09 19.64 31.19
CA LEU A 157 -26.91 18.46 30.85
C LEU A 157 -28.00 18.19 31.90
N LYS A 158 -27.76 18.49 33.17
CA LYS A 158 -28.80 18.45 34.21
C LYS A 158 -29.85 19.55 33.99
N GLU A 159 -29.43 20.78 33.64
CA GLU A 159 -30.35 21.90 33.36
C GLU A 159 -31.21 21.69 32.10
N PHE A 160 -30.61 21.18 31.02
CA PHE A 160 -31.30 20.86 29.77
C PHE A 160 -32.40 19.79 29.97
N SER A 161 -32.22 18.91 30.95
CA SER A 161 -33.18 17.89 31.37
C SER A 161 -34.28 18.43 32.29
N GLY A 162 -34.09 19.57 32.95
CA GLY A 162 -35.07 20.17 33.87
C GLY A 162 -36.09 21.07 33.18
N ASN A 163 -35.72 21.67 32.03
CA ASN A 163 -36.48 22.77 31.44
C ASN A 163 -37.25 22.43 30.15
N ASN A 164 -37.26 21.18 29.68
CA ASN A 164 -38.04 20.81 28.49
C ASN A 164 -39.34 20.05 28.84
N PRO A 165 -40.50 20.47 28.30
CA PRO A 165 -41.76 19.79 28.50
C PRO A 165 -41.71 18.40 27.86
N LYS A 166 -42.37 17.42 28.49
CA LYS A 166 -42.52 16.01 28.05
C LYS A 166 -42.45 15.89 26.52
N PRO A 167 -41.41 15.27 25.94
CA PRO A 167 -41.38 15.06 24.50
C PRO A 167 -42.48 14.05 24.13
N ALA A 168 -43.25 14.38 23.10
CA ALA A 168 -44.13 13.44 22.43
C ALA A 168 -43.34 12.18 22.01
N PRO A 169 -43.98 11.00 21.92
CA PRO A 169 -43.28 9.73 21.70
C PRO A 169 -42.62 9.70 20.31
N ARG A 170 -41.36 10.14 20.22
CA ARG A 170 -40.50 9.89 19.07
C ARG A 170 -39.96 8.46 19.18
N LYS A 171 -39.75 7.80 18.04
CA LYS A 171 -39.17 6.45 18.01
C LYS A 171 -37.75 6.52 18.59
N LEU A 172 -37.41 5.56 19.47
CA LEU A 172 -36.11 5.47 20.17
C LEU A 172 -34.87 5.72 19.27
N PRO A 173 -34.82 5.30 17.99
CA PRO A 173 -33.69 5.57 17.08
C PRO A 173 -33.50 7.06 16.73
N GLU A 174 -34.57 7.84 16.69
CA GLU A 174 -34.51 9.28 16.37
C GLU A 174 -34.05 10.08 17.59
N ILE A 175 -34.48 9.68 18.79
CA ILE A 175 -33.98 10.24 20.06
C ILE A 175 -32.49 9.93 20.21
N LYS A 176 -32.08 8.69 19.90
CA LYS A 176 -30.68 8.26 19.88
C LYS A 176 -29.82 9.15 18.98
N LYS A 177 -30.21 9.30 17.70
CA LYS A 177 -29.46 10.07 16.72
C LYS A 177 -29.41 11.57 17.07
N HIS A 178 -30.48 12.08 17.67
CA HIS A 178 -30.54 13.48 18.10
C HIS A 178 -29.61 13.76 19.29
N ILE A 179 -29.60 12.88 20.29
CA ILE A 179 -28.69 12.97 21.44
C ILE A 179 -27.22 12.82 20.99
N GLU A 180 -26.92 11.87 20.12
CA GLU A 180 -25.57 11.70 19.54
C GLU A 180 -25.12 12.97 18.80
N ASN A 181 -25.97 13.54 17.94
CA ASN A 181 -25.62 14.73 17.16
C ASN A 181 -25.45 15.98 18.03
N GLU A 182 -26.36 16.23 18.99
CA GLU A 182 -26.26 17.42 19.84
C GLU A 182 -25.09 17.32 20.82
N PHE A 183 -24.83 16.13 21.38
CA PHE A 183 -23.72 15.90 22.29
C PHE A 183 -22.36 16.04 21.57
N VAL A 184 -22.22 15.44 20.38
CA VAL A 184 -21.01 15.60 19.55
C VAL A 184 -20.83 17.06 19.17
N THR A 185 -21.87 17.74 18.70
CA THR A 185 -21.80 19.16 18.32
C THR A 185 -21.40 20.05 19.49
N PHE A 186 -21.96 19.81 20.67
CA PHE A 186 -21.67 20.57 21.88
C PHE A 186 -20.23 20.36 22.35
N ILE A 187 -19.75 19.11 22.39
CA ILE A 187 -18.36 18.80 22.73
C ILE A 187 -17.41 19.43 21.73
N THR A 188 -17.69 19.33 20.43
CA THR A 188 -16.89 19.99 19.39
C THR A 188 -16.83 21.51 19.58
N GLN A 189 -17.94 22.15 19.96
CA GLN A 189 -17.98 23.60 20.22
C GLN A 189 -17.21 24.03 21.47
N GLN A 190 -17.32 23.28 22.57
CA GLN A 190 -16.59 23.58 23.81
C GLN A 190 -15.09 23.33 23.68
N ILE A 191 -14.71 22.29 22.91
CA ILE A 191 -13.32 21.99 22.59
C ILE A 191 -12.73 23.03 21.62
N ALA A 192 -13.50 23.49 20.63
CA ALA A 192 -13.08 24.58 19.75
C ALA A 192 -12.89 25.91 20.49
N ALA A 193 -13.61 26.13 21.59
CA ALA A 193 -13.49 27.32 22.43
C ALA A 193 -12.29 27.28 23.41
N SER A 194 -11.71 26.10 23.67
CA SER A 194 -10.71 25.90 24.74
C SER A 194 -9.24 25.97 24.29
N ASN A 195 -8.94 26.27 23.01
CA ASN A 195 -7.57 26.34 22.45
C ASN A 195 -6.69 25.11 22.77
N GLN A 196 -7.28 23.91 22.87
CA GLN A 196 -6.56 22.66 23.14
C GLN A 196 -5.83 22.11 21.90
N THR A 197 -4.75 21.36 22.10
CA THR A 197 -4.00 20.67 21.04
C THR A 197 -4.82 19.58 20.37
N GLU A 198 -4.75 19.51 19.03
CA GLU A 198 -5.54 18.65 18.15
C GLU A 198 -5.53 17.15 18.54
N ALA A 199 -4.40 16.64 19.06
CA ALA A 199 -4.26 15.25 19.51
C ALA A 199 -5.16 14.92 20.73
N ILE A 200 -5.31 15.86 21.68
CA ILE A 200 -6.16 15.68 22.85
C ILE A 200 -7.64 15.75 22.44
N GLN A 201 -7.97 16.61 21.47
CA GLN A 201 -9.32 16.69 20.92
C GLN A 201 -9.73 15.37 20.26
N ALA A 202 -8.85 14.76 19.48
CA ALA A 202 -9.10 13.49 18.81
C ALA A 202 -9.31 12.34 19.82
N ILE A 203 -8.42 12.21 20.81
CA ILE A 203 -8.50 11.16 21.85
C ILE A 203 -9.75 11.31 22.71
N VAL A 204 -10.13 12.53 23.08
CA VAL A 204 -11.33 12.80 23.89
C VAL A 204 -12.60 12.53 23.07
N ILE A 205 -12.65 12.97 21.81
CA ILE A 205 -13.81 12.75 20.93
C ILE A 205 -13.99 11.26 20.62
N GLU A 206 -12.91 10.53 20.32
CA GLU A 206 -12.96 9.11 19.99
C GLU A 206 -13.41 8.27 21.19
N ASN A 207 -12.80 8.48 22.36
CA ASN A 207 -13.17 7.77 23.58
C ASN A 207 -14.61 8.07 24.02
N LEU A 208 -15.05 9.34 23.98
CA LEU A 208 -16.42 9.70 24.36
C LEU A 208 -17.45 9.18 23.35
N SER A 209 -17.13 9.21 22.05
CA SER A 209 -17.98 8.67 20.98
C SER A 209 -18.19 7.17 21.14
N ASP A 210 -17.13 6.41 21.44
CA ASP A 210 -17.22 4.96 21.60
C ASP A 210 -17.92 4.54 22.90
N ILE A 211 -17.74 5.30 23.98
CA ILE A 211 -18.51 5.12 25.21
C ILE A 211 -20.00 5.32 24.94
N VAL A 212 -20.37 6.40 24.26
CA VAL A 212 -21.76 6.68 23.88
C VAL A 212 -22.33 5.57 22.99
N LYS A 213 -21.57 5.09 21.98
CA LYS A 213 -22.00 3.98 21.11
C LYS A 213 -22.22 2.68 21.88
N GLN A 214 -21.29 2.29 22.77
CA GLN A 214 -21.38 1.06 23.59
C GLN A 214 -22.55 1.09 24.58
N LEU A 215 -22.82 2.25 25.18
CA LEU A 215 -23.91 2.37 26.15
C LEU A 215 -25.27 2.35 25.45
N ILE A 216 -25.37 2.95 24.26
CA ILE A 216 -26.62 2.92 23.51
C ILE A 216 -26.88 1.54 22.89
N SER A 217 -25.85 0.77 22.50
CA SER A 217 -26.04 -0.62 22.05
C SER A 217 -26.58 -1.54 23.14
N ASN A 218 -26.25 -1.27 24.42
CA ASN A 218 -26.70 -2.02 25.59
C ASN A 218 -28.11 -1.64 26.12
N SER A 219 -28.74 -0.62 25.53
CA SER A 219 -29.94 0.03 26.10
C SER A 219 -31.30 -0.67 25.86
N LYS A 220 -31.36 -1.83 25.19
CA LYS A 220 -32.61 -2.45 24.66
C LYS A 220 -33.75 -2.70 25.67
N LYS A 221 -33.55 -2.54 26.99
CA LYS A 221 -34.59 -2.71 28.03
C LYS A 221 -34.56 -1.69 29.19
N ARG A 222 -33.74 -0.63 29.13
CA ARG A 222 -33.59 0.31 30.27
C ARG A 222 -34.37 1.60 30.04
N THR A 223 -34.93 2.16 31.12
CA THR A 223 -35.54 3.50 31.06
C THR A 223 -34.43 4.53 30.83
N LEU A 224 -34.78 5.65 30.16
CA LEU A 224 -33.83 6.71 29.80
C LEU A 224 -33.01 7.20 31.02
N ASN A 225 -33.63 7.23 32.21
CA ASN A 225 -32.97 7.62 33.46
C ASN A 225 -31.96 6.58 33.97
N THR A 226 -32.23 5.28 33.82
CA THR A 226 -31.24 4.24 34.19
C THR A 226 -30.08 4.21 33.20
N LEU A 227 -30.37 4.36 31.91
CA LEU A 227 -29.33 4.52 30.89
C LEU A 227 -28.45 5.74 31.16
N ARG A 228 -29.05 6.86 31.59
CA ARG A 228 -28.35 8.08 31.99
C ARG A 228 -27.40 7.86 33.16
N GLU A 229 -27.87 7.26 34.25
CA GLU A 229 -27.02 7.03 35.43
C GLU A 229 -25.89 6.06 35.15
N ASP A 230 -26.13 5.02 34.34
CA ASP A 230 -25.08 4.09 33.91
C ASP A 230 -24.04 4.78 33.01
N VAL A 231 -24.48 5.63 32.08
CA VAL A 231 -23.57 6.43 31.23
C VAL A 231 -22.68 7.33 32.08
N LEU A 232 -23.28 8.04 33.03
CA LEU A 232 -22.56 8.94 33.93
C LEU A 232 -21.58 8.18 34.84
N LYS A 233 -21.98 7.01 35.35
CA LYS A 233 -21.14 6.17 36.19
C LYS A 233 -19.96 5.58 35.41
N THR A 234 -20.21 5.00 34.23
CA THR A 234 -19.14 4.41 33.40
C THR A 234 -18.18 5.48 32.89
N LEU A 235 -18.68 6.67 32.52
CA LEU A 235 -17.81 7.80 32.21
C LEU A 235 -16.94 8.18 33.41
N ARG A 236 -17.52 8.28 34.60
CA ARG A 236 -16.78 8.59 35.83
C ARG A 236 -15.71 7.54 36.14
N GLU A 237 -16.05 6.25 36.13
CA GLU A 237 -15.11 5.16 36.45
C GLU A 237 -13.97 5.05 35.43
N ARG A 238 -14.24 5.24 34.13
CA ARG A 238 -13.18 5.28 33.11
C ARG A 238 -12.33 6.54 33.21
N LEU A 239 -12.92 7.68 33.54
CA LEU A 239 -12.17 8.91 33.81
C LEU A 239 -11.27 8.73 35.04
N GLU A 240 -11.78 8.16 36.13
CA GLU A 240 -11.02 7.81 37.33
C GLU A 240 -9.89 6.82 36.99
N SER A 241 -10.13 5.84 36.13
CA SER A 241 -9.08 4.93 35.65
C SER A 241 -8.02 5.60 34.77
N ILE A 242 -8.39 6.56 33.90
CA ILE A 242 -7.43 7.36 33.12
C ILE A 242 -6.63 8.30 34.05
N ILE A 243 -7.26 8.79 35.11
CA ILE A 243 -6.63 9.61 36.16
C ILE A 243 -5.65 8.77 37.00
N GLU A 244 -6.02 7.55 37.38
CA GLU A 244 -5.20 6.64 38.19
C GLU A 244 -4.06 5.99 37.40
N ASN A 245 -4.30 5.65 36.12
CA ASN A 245 -3.29 4.99 35.28
C ASN A 245 -2.32 5.97 34.60
N GLY A 246 -2.65 7.27 34.56
CA GLY A 246 -1.81 8.31 33.94
C GLY A 246 -1.66 8.14 32.43
N MET A 247 -1.41 9.24 31.72
CA MET A 247 -0.68 9.12 30.46
C MET A 247 0.74 8.62 30.80
N PRO A 248 1.35 7.74 29.98
CA PRO A 248 2.74 7.32 30.18
C PRO A 248 3.65 8.54 30.33
N ASP A 249 4.68 8.39 31.16
CA ASP A 249 5.60 9.45 31.59
C ASP A 249 6.10 10.32 30.43
N ASP A 250 6.17 11.65 30.66
CA ASP A 250 6.89 12.67 29.89
C ASP A 250 7.23 12.29 28.42
N GLU A 251 6.21 11.95 27.62
CA GLU A 251 6.45 11.51 26.25
C GLU A 251 6.79 12.69 25.34
N ILE A 252 7.94 12.57 24.66
CA ILE A 252 8.45 13.60 23.77
C ILE A 252 7.68 13.48 22.45
N VAL A 253 6.74 14.40 22.22
CA VAL A 253 6.03 14.50 20.95
C VAL A 253 6.94 15.22 19.94
N LEU A 254 7.51 14.48 18.98
CA LEU A 254 8.29 15.09 17.91
C LEU A 254 7.41 15.94 16.98
N ALA A 255 8.05 16.83 16.22
CA ALA A 255 7.38 17.55 15.15
C ALA A 255 6.77 16.55 14.15
N ALA A 256 5.63 16.91 13.55
CA ALA A 256 4.84 16.08 12.63
C ALA A 256 5.63 15.44 11.46
N HIS A 257 6.85 15.89 11.17
CA HIS A 257 7.70 15.31 10.14
C HIS A 257 8.43 14.02 10.56
N PHE A 258 8.70 13.85 11.86
CA PHE A 258 9.37 12.65 12.42
C PHE A 258 8.40 11.78 13.25
N GLU A 259 7.10 12.01 13.09
CA GLU A 259 6.06 11.22 13.74
C GLU A 259 6.07 9.79 13.18
N GLY A 260 6.00 8.79 14.06
CA GLY A 260 6.09 7.37 13.70
C GLY A 260 7.51 6.84 13.43
N MET A 261 8.56 7.65 13.57
CA MET A 261 9.95 7.22 13.39
C MET A 261 10.61 6.90 14.74
N GLU A 262 10.28 5.74 15.32
CA GLU A 262 10.63 5.34 16.69
C GLU A 262 12.13 5.41 16.99
N GLU A 263 13.00 4.95 16.08
CA GLU A 263 14.45 4.97 16.29
C GLU A 263 14.99 6.42 16.42
N ILE A 264 14.50 7.32 15.57
CA ILE A 264 14.87 8.74 15.61
C ILE A 264 14.37 9.37 16.91
N GLN A 265 13.14 9.04 17.32
CA GLN A 265 12.54 9.45 18.59
C GLN A 265 13.39 9.02 19.78
N GLU A 266 13.68 7.73 19.90
CA GLU A 266 14.48 7.15 20.97
C GLU A 266 15.87 7.80 21.06
N LYS A 267 16.52 7.98 19.91
CA LYS A 267 17.86 8.58 19.89
C LYS A 267 17.85 10.04 20.34
N ILE A 268 16.91 10.85 19.84
CA ILE A 268 16.76 12.24 20.26
C ILE A 268 16.47 12.29 21.77
N ASN A 269 15.58 11.44 22.26
CA ASN A 269 15.23 11.37 23.69
C ASN A 269 16.44 11.03 24.55
N SER A 270 17.31 10.13 24.08
CA SER A 270 18.55 9.77 24.79
C SER A 270 19.55 10.94 24.90
N ILE A 271 19.56 11.85 23.92
CA ILE A 271 20.42 13.04 23.90
C ILE A 271 19.80 14.17 24.76
N LEU A 272 18.47 14.29 24.74
CA LEU A 272 17.71 15.27 25.51
C LEU A 272 17.53 14.83 26.99
N LYS A 273 18.65 14.67 27.70
CA LYS A 273 18.74 14.26 29.12
C LYS A 273 17.96 15.13 30.13
N ASP A 274 17.65 16.39 29.80
CA ASP A 274 16.76 17.26 30.57
C ASP A 274 15.77 17.93 29.59
N PRO A 275 14.48 17.63 29.70
CA PRO A 275 13.49 18.03 28.72
C PRO A 275 13.06 19.51 28.89
N LYS A 276 13.52 20.25 29.91
CA LYS A 276 13.03 21.64 30.12
C LYS A 276 13.58 22.69 29.15
N LYS A 277 14.82 22.52 28.66
CA LYS A 277 15.44 23.43 27.69
C LYS A 277 16.67 22.79 27.04
N PRO A 278 16.57 22.31 25.79
CA PRO A 278 17.71 21.73 25.10
C PRO A 278 18.87 22.72 25.02
N SER A 279 20.05 22.33 25.52
CA SER A 279 21.26 23.14 25.44
C SER A 279 21.77 23.23 24.00
N ALA A 280 22.55 24.26 23.68
CA ALA A 280 23.21 24.39 22.37
C ALA A 280 24.13 23.19 22.05
N ILE A 281 24.65 22.52 23.09
CA ILE A 281 25.47 21.31 22.95
C ILE A 281 24.60 20.15 22.50
N GLN A 282 23.44 19.91 23.14
CA GLN A 282 22.52 18.84 22.77
C GLN A 282 21.95 19.03 21.36
N LYS A 283 21.61 20.26 20.98
CA LYS A 283 21.20 20.57 19.59
C LYS A 283 22.28 20.21 18.58
N ARG A 284 23.55 20.53 18.89
CA ARG A 284 24.69 20.17 18.05
C ARG A 284 24.89 18.66 18.01
N GLU A 285 24.73 17.97 19.13
CA GLU A 285 24.85 16.51 19.23
C GLU A 285 23.79 15.78 18.39
N ILE A 286 22.53 16.23 18.44
CA ILE A 286 21.45 15.71 17.58
C ILE A 286 21.81 15.90 16.11
N LYS A 287 22.23 17.12 15.71
CA LYS A 287 22.61 17.39 14.31
C LYS A 287 23.84 16.60 13.87
N ALA A 288 24.82 16.44 14.76
CA ALA A 288 26.02 15.67 14.48
C ALA A 288 25.71 14.18 14.34
N TRP A 289 24.82 13.63 15.14
CA TRP A 289 24.34 12.27 14.94
C TRP A 289 23.53 12.12 13.63
N PHE A 290 22.71 13.11 13.29
CA PHE A 290 21.83 13.02 12.13
C PHE A 290 22.59 13.19 10.81
N PHE A 291 23.52 14.16 10.72
CA PHE A 291 24.17 14.53 9.45
C PHE A 291 25.67 14.21 9.39
N ASP A 292 26.32 14.07 10.54
CA ASP A 292 27.75 13.76 10.67
C ASP A 292 27.90 12.31 11.20
N ASN A 293 29.13 11.86 11.51
CA ASN A 293 29.42 10.52 12.07
C ASN A 293 28.68 9.38 11.34
N ASP A 294 29.05 9.13 10.08
CA ASP A 294 28.41 8.17 9.17
C ASP A 294 26.93 8.48 8.82
N ALA A 295 26.39 9.59 9.34
CA ALA A 295 25.03 10.09 9.08
C ALA A 295 23.94 9.07 9.42
N GLU A 296 24.10 8.35 10.53
CA GLU A 296 23.16 7.33 11.03
C GLU A 296 21.72 7.84 11.09
N GLY A 297 21.48 9.06 11.58
CA GLY A 297 20.12 9.59 11.67
C GLY A 297 19.50 9.91 10.30
N LEU A 298 20.29 10.34 9.32
CA LEU A 298 19.82 10.50 7.95
C LEU A 298 19.52 9.13 7.31
N ALA A 299 20.36 8.12 7.54
CA ALA A 299 20.10 6.76 7.07
C ALA A 299 18.80 6.20 7.66
N SER A 300 18.61 6.30 8.99
CA SER A 300 17.37 5.89 9.66
C SER A 300 16.14 6.63 9.10
N TYR A 301 16.25 7.94 8.84
CA TYR A 301 15.18 8.69 8.19
C TYR A 301 14.86 8.17 6.79
N LEU A 302 15.88 7.90 5.97
CA LEU A 302 15.72 7.39 4.61
C LEU A 302 15.10 5.99 4.59
N ASP A 303 15.51 5.12 5.50
CA ASP A 303 14.91 3.78 5.67
C ASP A 303 13.43 3.90 6.03
N ASN A 304 13.07 4.78 6.97
CA ASN A 304 11.68 5.02 7.35
C ASN A 304 10.84 5.55 6.18
N ILE A 305 11.32 6.55 5.43
CA ILE A 305 10.55 7.07 4.28
C ILE A 305 10.57 6.11 3.07
N ALA A 306 11.41 5.08 3.06
CA ALA A 306 11.35 3.98 2.09
C ALA A 306 10.23 2.98 2.41
N GLU A 307 9.79 2.87 3.66
CA GLU A 307 8.78 1.89 4.08
C GLU A 307 7.35 2.24 3.65
N ASN A 308 6.66 1.25 3.06
CA ASN A 308 5.25 1.36 2.73
C ASN A 308 4.41 1.53 4.01
N GLY A 309 3.80 2.70 4.19
CA GLY A 309 2.98 3.01 5.36
C GLY A 309 3.35 4.33 6.04
N VAL A 310 4.61 4.77 5.90
CA VAL A 310 5.05 6.07 6.40
C VAL A 310 4.50 7.17 5.49
N ASN A 311 3.73 8.10 6.06
CA ASN A 311 3.09 9.17 5.33
C ASN A 311 4.12 10.20 4.86
N ALA A 312 4.25 10.34 3.54
CA ALA A 312 5.04 11.43 2.96
C ALA A 312 4.29 12.76 3.02
N GLY A 313 5.04 13.85 3.16
CA GLY A 313 4.56 15.20 3.42
C GLY A 313 5.09 16.25 2.45
N GLU A 314 5.11 17.51 2.94
CA GLU A 314 5.53 18.67 2.14
C GLU A 314 7.02 18.62 1.76
N PHE A 315 7.85 17.91 2.53
CA PHE A 315 9.28 17.77 2.25
C PHE A 315 9.53 16.92 1.00
N GLU A 316 8.92 15.73 0.93
CA GLU A 316 9.02 14.83 -0.21
C GLU A 316 8.42 15.49 -1.46
N GLN A 317 7.37 16.32 -1.29
CA GLN A 317 6.87 17.19 -2.36
C GLN A 317 7.92 18.17 -2.88
N LYS A 318 8.71 18.82 -2.02
CA LYS A 318 9.80 19.70 -2.47
C LYS A 318 10.83 18.92 -3.28
N VAL A 319 11.18 17.70 -2.85
CA VAL A 319 12.11 16.81 -3.58
C VAL A 319 11.56 16.50 -4.98
N LEU A 320 10.33 15.99 -5.07
CA LEU A 320 9.69 15.63 -6.34
C LEU A 320 9.52 16.84 -7.27
N SER A 321 9.08 17.99 -6.72
CA SER A 321 8.94 19.23 -7.47
C SER A 321 10.28 19.71 -8.05
N ALA A 322 11.37 19.64 -7.28
CA ALA A 322 12.71 20.00 -7.76
C ALA A 322 13.22 19.03 -8.85
N ALA A 323 12.98 17.74 -8.67
CA ALA A 323 13.45 16.69 -9.56
C ALA A 323 12.69 16.69 -10.89
N LEU A 324 11.36 16.64 -10.84
CA LEU A 324 10.49 16.51 -12.01
C LEU A 324 10.15 17.86 -12.66
N GLY A 325 10.47 18.97 -12.00
CA GLY A 325 10.43 20.31 -12.61
C GLY A 325 9.03 20.94 -12.67
N HIS A 326 8.16 20.55 -11.75
CA HIS A 326 6.80 21.06 -11.67
C HIS A 326 6.55 21.89 -10.41
N VAL A 327 5.39 22.53 -10.32
CA VAL A 327 4.96 23.35 -9.19
C VAL A 327 3.66 22.78 -8.62
N MET A 328 3.57 22.62 -7.31
CA MET A 328 2.34 22.18 -6.64
C MET A 328 1.68 23.35 -5.91
N LYS A 329 0.35 23.44 -6.04
CA LYS A 329 -0.52 24.29 -5.24
C LYS A 329 -1.30 23.39 -4.29
N VAL A 330 -1.05 23.53 -3.01
CA VAL A 330 -1.66 22.71 -1.97
C VAL A 330 -2.74 23.52 -1.26
N ARG A 331 -3.97 23.03 -1.34
CA ARG A 331 -5.11 23.50 -0.53
C ARG A 331 -5.16 22.64 0.72
N SER A 332 -4.92 23.22 1.89
CA SER A 332 -5.11 22.50 3.16
C SER A 332 -6.45 22.88 3.75
N LEU A 333 -7.28 21.87 4.04
CA LEU A 333 -8.54 22.05 4.77
C LEU A 333 -8.33 22.01 6.29
N GLU A 334 -7.10 21.76 6.76
CA GLU A 334 -6.75 21.79 8.20
C GLU A 334 -6.79 23.21 8.76
N TYR A 335 -6.66 24.23 7.91
CA TYR A 335 -6.76 25.63 8.33
C TYR A 335 -8.14 26.17 7.97
N LEU A 336 -8.85 26.72 8.97
CA LEU A 336 -10.16 27.40 8.83
C LEU A 336 -10.19 28.54 7.79
N ASP A 337 -9.05 28.88 7.22
CA ASP A 337 -8.90 29.84 6.13
C ASP A 337 -8.76 29.10 4.80
N ALA A 338 -9.90 28.71 4.22
CA ALA A 338 -10.03 28.00 2.92
C ALA A 338 -9.41 28.76 1.72
N HIS A 339 -8.77 29.90 1.96
CA HIS A 339 -8.09 30.73 0.96
C HIS A 339 -6.56 30.60 1.00
N ASN A 340 -5.99 29.90 1.98
CA ASN A 340 -4.54 29.81 2.11
C ASN A 340 -3.95 28.67 1.26
N THR A 341 -3.93 28.90 -0.07
CA THR A 341 -3.23 27.99 -1.01
C THR A 341 -1.73 28.14 -0.83
N ARG A 342 -1.06 27.06 -0.39
CA ARG A 342 0.40 26.99 -0.35
C ARG A 342 0.95 26.63 -1.72
N VAL A 343 2.14 27.11 -2.04
CA VAL A 343 2.82 26.83 -3.32
C VAL A 343 4.17 26.19 -3.04
N VAL A 344 4.38 24.98 -3.55
CA VAL A 344 5.63 24.22 -3.49
C VAL A 344 6.30 24.26 -4.87
N ASN A 345 7.53 24.73 -4.93
CA ASN A 345 8.31 24.91 -6.16
C ASN A 345 9.77 24.56 -5.87
N GLY A 346 10.01 23.27 -5.69
CA GLY A 346 11.24 22.73 -5.13
C GLY A 346 11.55 23.34 -3.76
N PHE A 347 12.83 23.54 -3.50
CA PHE A 347 13.35 24.14 -2.27
C PHE A 347 13.35 25.69 -2.26
N LYS A 348 12.51 26.32 -3.09
CA LYS A 348 12.39 27.79 -3.08
C LYS A 348 11.70 28.26 -1.80
N LYS A 349 12.15 29.41 -1.28
CA LYS A 349 11.48 30.07 -0.15
C LYS A 349 10.03 30.42 -0.51
N PRO A 350 9.09 30.49 0.45
CA PRO A 350 7.66 30.70 0.16
C PRO A 350 7.35 31.87 -0.78
N ASN A 351 8.02 33.03 -0.61
CA ASN A 351 7.82 34.19 -1.47
C ASN A 351 8.29 33.97 -2.91
N GLN A 352 9.37 33.20 -3.09
CA GLN A 352 9.91 32.84 -4.40
C GLN A 352 9.09 31.70 -5.04
N ALA A 353 8.57 30.77 -4.24
CA ALA A 353 7.76 29.67 -4.74
C ALA A 353 6.48 30.17 -5.42
N LYS A 354 5.87 31.25 -4.89
CA LYS A 354 4.71 31.95 -5.48
C LYS A 354 5.00 32.63 -6.82
N MET A 355 6.27 32.86 -7.18
CA MET A 355 6.66 33.42 -8.48
C MET A 355 6.69 32.30 -9.53
N ILE A 356 5.51 31.81 -9.90
CA ILE A 356 5.33 30.68 -10.83
C ILE A 356 5.60 31.16 -12.27
N PRO A 357 6.58 30.59 -12.99
CA PRO A 357 6.78 30.88 -14.42
C PRO A 357 5.54 30.52 -15.23
N ARG A 358 5.21 31.29 -16.27
CA ARG A 358 4.07 30.98 -17.16
C ARG A 358 4.19 29.62 -17.87
N THR A 359 5.40 29.12 -18.00
CA THR A 359 5.72 27.83 -18.63
C THR A 359 5.81 26.69 -17.63
N ALA A 360 5.63 26.96 -16.33
CA ALA A 360 5.68 25.92 -15.32
C ALA A 360 4.41 25.07 -15.39
N LEU A 361 4.60 23.77 -15.24
CA LEU A 361 3.48 22.86 -15.09
C LEU A 361 3.02 22.92 -13.62
N VAL A 362 1.75 23.29 -13.41
CA VAL A 362 1.19 23.57 -12.09
C VAL A 362 0.15 22.52 -11.74
N PHE A 363 0.29 21.91 -10.56
CA PHE A 363 -0.58 20.85 -10.08
C PHE A 363 -1.36 21.38 -8.91
N GLU A 364 -2.64 21.06 -8.84
CA GLU A 364 -3.44 21.40 -7.67
C GLU A 364 -3.71 20.12 -6.88
N MET A 365 -3.44 20.20 -5.57
CA MET A 365 -3.64 19.11 -4.63
C MET A 365 -4.43 19.62 -3.44
N GLU A 366 -5.15 18.71 -2.81
CA GLU A 366 -5.81 18.94 -1.54
C GLU A 366 -5.17 18.04 -0.48
N LYS A 367 -4.79 18.65 0.64
CA LYS A 367 -4.29 17.98 1.83
C LYS A 367 -5.42 17.88 2.86
N LEU A 368 -5.70 16.65 3.28
CA LEU A 368 -6.55 16.29 4.41
C LEU A 368 -5.66 15.66 5.50
N PRO A 369 -6.12 15.58 6.77
CA PRO A 369 -5.40 14.84 7.80
C PRO A 369 -5.07 13.41 7.32
N GLY A 370 -3.78 13.08 7.22
CA GLY A 370 -3.29 11.78 6.76
C GLY A 370 -3.59 11.42 5.29
N HIS A 371 -4.07 12.36 4.46
CA HIS A 371 -4.49 12.04 3.10
C HIS A 371 -4.21 13.15 2.08
N TRP A 372 -4.02 12.75 0.83
CA TRP A 372 -3.76 13.63 -0.30
C TRP A 372 -4.68 13.26 -1.46
N ASN A 373 -5.22 14.30 -2.11
CA ASN A 373 -6.06 14.18 -3.30
C ASN A 373 -5.46 15.02 -4.43
N ALA A 374 -5.55 14.53 -5.67
CA ALA A 374 -5.31 15.36 -6.84
C ALA A 374 -6.59 16.15 -7.14
N LEU A 375 -6.44 17.42 -7.50
CA LEU A 375 -7.54 18.26 -7.92
C LEU A 375 -7.54 18.41 -9.43
N LEU A 376 -8.61 17.95 -10.07
CA LEU A 376 -8.81 18.06 -11.52
C LEU A 376 -9.84 19.15 -11.83
N ASP A 377 -9.75 19.74 -13.03
CA ASP A 377 -10.76 20.68 -13.50
C ASP A 377 -12.13 19.99 -13.66
N ASP A 378 -13.20 20.75 -13.46
CA ASP A 378 -14.56 20.22 -13.61
C ASP A 378 -14.98 20.20 -15.08
N THR A 379 -14.51 19.16 -15.79
CA THR A 379 -14.84 18.88 -17.20
C THR A 379 -15.56 17.54 -17.31
N GLU A 380 -16.29 17.33 -18.40
CA GLU A 380 -16.99 16.07 -18.67
C GLU A 380 -16.03 14.86 -18.67
N ALA A 381 -14.90 14.99 -19.38
CA ALA A 381 -13.85 13.97 -19.41
C ALA A 381 -13.31 13.62 -18.02
N ASN A 382 -13.10 14.62 -17.15
CA ASN A 382 -12.60 14.39 -15.79
C ASN A 382 -13.66 13.75 -14.88
N ARG A 383 -14.95 14.04 -15.08
CA ARG A 383 -16.03 13.36 -14.36
C ARG A 383 -16.10 11.88 -14.73
N GLU A 384 -15.98 11.55 -16.01
CA GLU A 384 -15.94 10.17 -16.49
C GLU A 384 -14.75 9.40 -15.92
N LEU A 385 -13.56 10.02 -15.97
CA LEU A 385 -12.34 9.45 -15.41
C LEU A 385 -12.46 9.18 -13.90
N ILE A 386 -13.06 10.11 -13.14
CA ILE A 386 -13.27 9.92 -11.69
C ILE A 386 -14.32 8.83 -11.42
N ALA A 387 -15.37 8.74 -12.23
CA ALA A 387 -16.38 7.69 -12.09
C ALA A 387 -15.78 6.30 -12.37
N LEU A 388 -14.98 6.17 -13.43
CA LEU A 388 -14.24 4.95 -13.75
C LEU A 388 -13.31 4.57 -12.59
N TYR A 389 -12.49 5.51 -12.14
CA TYR A 389 -11.57 5.26 -11.03
C TYR A 389 -12.29 4.87 -9.73
N ALA A 390 -13.40 5.52 -9.39
CA ALA A 390 -14.16 5.20 -8.18
C ALA A 390 -14.59 3.72 -8.15
N SER A 391 -14.97 3.15 -9.29
CA SER A 391 -15.30 1.73 -9.42
C SER A 391 -14.09 0.82 -9.21
N GLN A 392 -12.93 1.17 -9.80
CA GLN A 392 -11.68 0.44 -9.67
C GLN A 392 -11.20 0.46 -8.21
N LYS A 393 -11.21 1.64 -7.58
CA LYS A 393 -10.85 1.83 -6.16
C LYS A 393 -11.76 1.03 -5.25
N ALA A 394 -13.08 1.05 -5.45
CA ALA A 394 -14.01 0.27 -4.63
C ALA A 394 -13.74 -1.24 -4.73
N ALA A 395 -13.47 -1.75 -5.94
CA ALA A 395 -13.08 -3.14 -6.14
C ALA A 395 -11.76 -3.47 -5.44
N HIS A 396 -10.77 -2.59 -5.55
CA HIS A 396 -9.49 -2.73 -4.87
C HIS A 396 -9.63 -2.76 -3.35
N THR A 397 -10.30 -1.76 -2.75
CA THR A 397 -10.53 -1.70 -1.30
C THR A 397 -11.22 -2.96 -0.80
N LYS A 398 -12.24 -3.46 -1.52
CA LYS A 398 -12.93 -4.71 -1.17
C LYS A 398 -11.99 -5.92 -1.22
N ASN A 399 -11.12 -6.00 -2.23
CA ASN A 399 -10.16 -7.09 -2.36
C ASN A 399 -9.05 -7.01 -1.30
N SER A 400 -8.55 -5.82 -0.98
CA SER A 400 -7.55 -5.59 0.07
C SER A 400 -8.10 -5.93 1.45
N GLN A 401 -9.32 -5.48 1.77
CA GLN A 401 -10.02 -5.86 3.00
C GLN A 401 -10.17 -7.38 3.11
N ARG A 402 -10.58 -8.05 2.03
CA ARG A 402 -10.69 -9.51 2.02
C ARG A 402 -9.35 -10.20 2.30
N LYS A 403 -8.25 -9.76 1.66
CA LYS A 403 -6.91 -10.33 1.89
C LYS A 403 -6.42 -10.10 3.33
N GLN A 404 -6.71 -8.95 3.91
CA GLN A 404 -6.36 -8.64 5.30
C GLN A 404 -7.16 -9.53 6.25
N THR A 405 -8.48 -9.63 6.06
CA THR A 405 -9.34 -10.54 6.81
C THR A 405 -8.88 -11.99 6.69
N ASP A 406 -8.53 -12.47 5.50
CA ASP A 406 -8.03 -13.83 5.28
C ASP A 406 -6.69 -14.06 6.02
N THR A 407 -5.78 -13.09 6.00
CA THR A 407 -4.50 -13.14 6.74
C THR A 407 -4.73 -13.18 8.25
N GLU A 408 -5.56 -12.29 8.78
CA GLU A 408 -5.89 -12.22 10.21
C GLU A 408 -6.58 -13.52 10.67
N GLN A 409 -7.54 -14.02 9.88
CA GLN A 409 -8.19 -15.30 10.11
C GLN A 409 -7.19 -16.46 10.15
N ASN A 410 -6.20 -16.48 9.27
CA ASN A 410 -5.15 -17.50 9.27
C ASN A 410 -4.21 -17.37 10.47
N ASN A 411 -3.87 -16.14 10.90
CA ASN A 411 -3.07 -15.89 12.09
C ASN A 411 -3.79 -16.37 13.36
N ILE A 412 -5.08 -16.05 13.49
CA ILE A 412 -5.92 -16.54 14.60
C ILE A 412 -5.91 -18.07 14.65
N LEU A 413 -6.07 -18.73 13.50
CA LEU A 413 -6.04 -20.19 13.44
C LEU A 413 -4.66 -20.77 13.74
N LYS A 414 -3.58 -20.10 13.33
CA LYS A 414 -2.19 -20.54 13.59
C LYS A 414 -1.84 -20.45 15.08
N GLU A 415 -2.22 -19.36 15.73
CA GLU A 415 -1.86 -19.05 17.11
C GLU A 415 -2.79 -19.75 18.12
N TYR A 416 -4.09 -19.66 17.89
CA TYR A 416 -5.10 -20.16 18.83
C TYR A 416 -5.65 -21.53 18.44
N GLY A 417 -5.40 -22.01 17.22
CA GLY A 417 -5.90 -23.29 16.70
C GLY A 417 -7.39 -23.29 16.34
N SER A 418 -8.19 -22.35 16.85
CA SER A 418 -9.60 -22.17 16.48
C SER A 418 -10.10 -20.78 16.87
N TYR A 419 -11.07 -20.28 16.11
CA TYR A 419 -11.74 -19.01 16.42
C TYR A 419 -12.44 -19.02 17.78
N SER A 420 -13.02 -20.16 18.20
CA SER A 420 -13.66 -20.29 19.52
C SER A 420 -12.68 -20.15 20.70
N ARG A 421 -11.40 -20.47 20.47
CA ARG A 421 -10.35 -20.37 21.49
C ARG A 421 -9.84 -18.94 21.58
N HIS A 422 -9.55 -18.33 20.44
CA HIS A 422 -9.22 -16.90 20.35
C HIS A 422 -10.29 -16.02 21.00
N HIS A 423 -11.56 -16.22 20.63
CA HIS A 423 -12.69 -15.49 21.23
C HIS A 423 -12.75 -15.63 22.75
N ARG A 424 -12.50 -16.84 23.30
CA ARG A 424 -12.51 -17.04 24.75
C ARG A 424 -11.30 -16.47 25.47
N GLN A 425 -10.17 -16.30 24.79
CA GLN A 425 -8.91 -15.87 25.39
C GLN A 425 -8.69 -14.36 25.30
N GLU A 426 -8.94 -13.78 24.12
CA GLU A 426 -8.62 -12.36 23.86
C GLU A 426 -9.86 -11.45 23.85
N LEU A 427 -11.03 -11.99 23.47
CA LEU A 427 -12.22 -11.18 23.17
C LEU A 427 -13.47 -11.72 23.87
N SER A 428 -13.31 -12.22 25.10
CA SER A 428 -14.37 -12.93 25.84
C SER A 428 -15.55 -12.04 26.26
N ASP A 429 -15.36 -10.73 26.15
CA ASP A 429 -16.35 -9.67 26.38
C ASP A 429 -17.31 -9.48 25.21
N LEU A 430 -16.95 -9.92 24.00
CA LEU A 430 -17.84 -9.91 22.84
C LEU A 430 -18.84 -11.06 22.89
N SER A 431 -20.05 -10.86 22.37
CA SER A 431 -20.91 -11.99 22.04
C SER A 431 -20.36 -12.75 20.83
N VAL A 432 -20.69 -14.04 20.69
CA VAL A 432 -20.28 -14.85 19.52
C VAL A 432 -20.67 -14.19 18.20
N ASP A 433 -21.83 -13.52 18.16
CA ASP A 433 -22.34 -12.85 16.98
C ASP A 433 -21.53 -11.59 16.63
N GLU A 434 -21.14 -10.82 17.66
CA GLU A 434 -20.26 -9.66 17.50
C GLU A 434 -18.87 -10.10 17.08
N TYR A 435 -18.30 -11.11 17.73
CA TYR A 435 -17.01 -11.68 17.36
C TYR A 435 -17.00 -12.16 15.90
N CYS A 436 -18.02 -12.94 15.48
CA CYS A 436 -18.12 -13.41 14.09
C CYS A 436 -18.22 -12.25 13.09
N LYS A 437 -18.95 -11.19 13.46
CA LYS A 437 -19.10 -9.99 12.63
C LYS A 437 -17.80 -9.20 12.53
N THR A 438 -17.08 -9.03 13.64
CA THR A 438 -15.81 -8.29 13.71
C THR A 438 -14.71 -9.02 12.96
N THR A 439 -14.60 -10.34 13.12
CA THR A 439 -13.57 -11.17 12.46
C THR A 439 -13.96 -11.63 11.05
N GLY A 440 -15.15 -11.27 10.56
CA GLY A 440 -15.62 -11.61 9.22
C GLY A 440 -15.82 -13.12 8.98
N ILE A 441 -16.00 -13.93 10.03
CA ILE A 441 -16.24 -15.38 9.91
C ILE A 441 -17.72 -15.73 10.05
N SER A 442 -18.12 -16.85 9.46
CA SER A 442 -19.46 -17.40 9.70
C SER A 442 -19.56 -18.06 11.09
N LYS A 443 -20.76 -18.10 11.67
CA LYS A 443 -21.02 -18.85 12.91
C LYS A 443 -20.65 -20.34 12.78
N ASN A 444 -20.77 -20.91 11.58
CA ASN A 444 -20.37 -22.29 11.32
C ASN A 444 -18.86 -22.47 11.43
N LEU A 445 -18.06 -21.54 10.90
CA LEU A 445 -16.60 -21.55 11.04
C LEU A 445 -16.16 -21.35 12.50
N TYR A 446 -16.89 -20.52 13.26
CA TYR A 446 -16.66 -20.34 14.69
C TYR A 446 -16.89 -21.64 15.50
N GLN A 447 -17.95 -22.38 15.18
CA GLN A 447 -18.35 -23.60 15.89
C GLN A 447 -17.53 -24.84 15.49
N GLN A 448 -16.90 -24.84 14.32
CA GLN A 448 -16.01 -25.91 13.90
C GLN A 448 -14.69 -25.85 14.69
N GLY A 449 -14.50 -26.80 15.61
CA GLY A 449 -13.23 -26.95 16.34
C GLY A 449 -12.06 -27.31 15.41
N ALA A 450 -10.84 -27.09 15.91
CA ALA A 450 -9.54 -27.26 15.22
C ALA A 450 -9.38 -28.58 14.42
N GLY A 451 -10.10 -29.63 14.79
CA GLY A 451 -9.99 -30.97 14.19
C GLY A 451 -10.65 -31.15 12.80
N GLN A 452 -11.64 -30.35 12.42
CA GLN A 452 -12.34 -30.51 11.13
C GLN A 452 -11.91 -29.48 10.06
N GLN A 453 -11.24 -28.39 10.42
CA GLN A 453 -10.80 -27.37 9.46
C GLN A 453 -9.52 -27.73 8.69
N LYS A 454 -8.66 -28.65 9.17
CA LYS A 454 -7.59 -29.20 8.32
C LYS A 454 -8.14 -29.90 7.08
N LEU A 455 -9.35 -30.47 7.16
CA LEU A 455 -10.09 -31.08 6.05
C LEU A 455 -10.85 -30.05 5.20
N ALA A 456 -11.33 -28.95 5.78
CA ALA A 456 -12.04 -27.88 5.05
C ALA A 456 -11.09 -26.90 4.34
N GLN A 457 -9.92 -26.58 4.90
CA GLN A 457 -8.89 -25.76 4.24
C GLN A 457 -8.18 -26.52 3.10
N SER A 458 -8.08 -27.85 3.21
CA SER A 458 -7.64 -28.69 2.08
C SER A 458 -8.70 -28.78 0.98
N ALA A 459 -10.00 -28.69 1.32
CA ALA A 459 -11.09 -28.63 0.35
C ALA A 459 -11.32 -27.22 -0.25
N ALA A 460 -11.06 -26.14 0.50
CA ALA A 460 -11.20 -24.76 0.00
C ALA A 460 -10.05 -24.34 -0.94
N LYS A 461 -8.87 -24.98 -0.81
CA LYS A 461 -7.79 -24.92 -1.81
C LYS A 461 -8.12 -25.65 -3.13
N ALA A 462 -9.27 -26.32 -3.22
CA ALA A 462 -9.75 -27.00 -4.43
C ALA A 462 -10.73 -26.17 -5.27
N ALA A 463 -11.02 -24.91 -4.89
CA ALA A 463 -11.62 -23.95 -5.82
C ALA A 463 -10.56 -23.56 -6.88
N PRO A 464 -10.93 -23.28 -8.14
CA PRO A 464 -9.97 -23.13 -9.23
C PRO A 464 -9.14 -21.86 -9.04
N GLN A 465 -8.06 -21.97 -8.28
CA GLN A 465 -6.89 -21.14 -8.47
C GLN A 465 -6.25 -21.64 -9.76
N GLU A 466 -5.96 -20.73 -10.68
CA GLU A 466 -4.93 -20.99 -11.68
C GLU A 466 -3.72 -21.51 -10.89
N VAL A 467 -3.34 -22.77 -11.13
CA VAL A 467 -2.17 -23.36 -10.47
C VAL A 467 -0.98 -22.60 -11.05
N GLU A 468 -0.62 -21.51 -10.39
CA GLU A 468 0.59 -20.78 -10.70
C GLU A 468 1.74 -21.76 -10.46
N ARG A 469 2.42 -22.11 -11.55
CA ARG A 469 3.48 -23.11 -11.54
C ARG A 469 4.54 -22.63 -10.55
N ASP A 470 4.82 -23.43 -9.53
CA ASP A 470 5.85 -23.10 -8.54
C ASP A 470 7.22 -23.17 -9.22
N TRP A 471 7.65 -22.02 -9.76
CA TRP A 471 8.88 -21.89 -10.53
C TRP A 471 10.12 -22.24 -9.71
N PHE A 472 10.07 -22.07 -8.39
CA PHE A 472 11.18 -22.43 -7.52
C PHE A 472 11.33 -23.95 -7.40
N ASN A 473 10.22 -24.66 -7.19
CA ASN A 473 10.24 -26.13 -7.17
C ASN A 473 10.54 -26.73 -8.55
N TYR A 474 10.03 -26.13 -9.63
CA TYR A 474 10.37 -26.50 -11.00
C TYR A 474 11.86 -26.36 -11.27
N ALA A 475 12.45 -25.18 -10.95
CA ALA A 475 13.87 -24.93 -11.13
C ALA A 475 14.73 -25.89 -10.30
N THR A 476 14.36 -26.11 -9.04
CA THR A 476 15.08 -27.03 -8.13
C THR A 476 15.08 -28.45 -8.68
N MET A 477 13.93 -28.96 -9.14
CA MET A 477 13.83 -30.29 -9.72
C MET A 477 14.57 -30.39 -11.06
N PHE A 478 14.50 -29.35 -11.91
CA PHE A 478 15.30 -29.25 -13.12
C PHE A 478 16.80 -29.35 -12.84
N PHE A 479 17.33 -28.58 -11.89
CA PHE A 479 18.75 -28.61 -11.55
C PHE A 479 19.15 -29.96 -10.93
N ALA A 480 18.32 -30.54 -10.05
CA ALA A 480 18.58 -31.83 -9.44
C ALA A 480 18.64 -32.97 -10.48
N VAL A 481 17.67 -33.02 -11.41
CA VAL A 481 17.64 -34.03 -12.47
C VAL A 481 18.78 -33.81 -13.46
N SER A 482 19.07 -32.56 -13.85
CA SER A 482 20.18 -32.25 -14.75
C SER A 482 21.53 -32.64 -14.15
N ALA A 483 21.73 -32.39 -12.86
CA ALA A 483 22.93 -32.79 -12.14
C ALA A 483 23.04 -34.31 -12.06
N LEU A 484 21.96 -35.02 -11.73
CA LEU A 484 21.96 -36.49 -11.67
C LEU A 484 22.28 -37.12 -13.03
N VAL A 485 21.64 -36.65 -14.11
CA VAL A 485 21.93 -37.12 -15.48
C VAL A 485 23.37 -36.77 -15.87
N GLY A 486 23.85 -35.58 -15.50
CA GLY A 486 25.24 -35.18 -15.71
C GLY A 486 26.24 -36.12 -15.03
N ILE A 487 25.99 -36.47 -13.76
CA ILE A 487 26.80 -37.41 -12.97
C ILE A 487 26.77 -38.81 -13.59
N VAL A 488 25.60 -39.32 -13.98
CA VAL A 488 25.48 -40.64 -14.63
C VAL A 488 26.21 -40.64 -15.97
N THR A 489 26.05 -39.58 -16.77
CA THR A 489 26.69 -39.48 -18.09
C THR A 489 28.22 -39.38 -17.96
N HIS A 490 28.73 -38.59 -17.01
CA HIS A 490 30.16 -38.47 -16.75
C HIS A 490 30.76 -39.70 -16.04
N GLY A 491 30.01 -40.33 -15.15
CA GLY A 491 30.50 -41.41 -14.29
C GLY A 491 30.37 -42.81 -14.88
N LEU A 492 29.38 -43.04 -15.77
CA LEU A 492 29.11 -44.36 -16.36
C LEU A 492 29.32 -44.37 -17.88
N ILE A 493 28.73 -43.41 -18.60
CA ILE A 493 28.69 -43.45 -20.06
C ILE A 493 30.04 -43.04 -20.67
N TRP A 494 30.62 -41.93 -20.20
CA TRP A 494 31.87 -41.42 -20.74
C TRP A 494 33.08 -42.31 -20.51
N PRO A 495 33.29 -42.96 -19.36
CA PRO A 495 34.40 -43.90 -19.16
C PRO A 495 34.35 -45.06 -20.17
N LEU A 496 33.15 -45.57 -20.49
CA LEU A 496 32.96 -46.61 -21.50
C LEU A 496 33.26 -46.08 -22.92
N LEU A 497 32.78 -44.88 -23.25
CA LEU A 497 33.05 -44.23 -24.54
C LEU A 497 34.53 -43.85 -24.71
N THR A 498 35.23 -43.45 -23.65
CA THR A 498 36.65 -43.09 -23.74
C THR A 498 37.57 -44.24 -24.09
N VAL A 499 37.15 -45.48 -23.82
CA VAL A 499 37.89 -46.68 -24.26
C VAL A 499 37.64 -46.95 -25.75
N LEU A 500 36.49 -46.56 -26.29
CA LEU A 500 36.10 -46.73 -27.69
C LEU A 500 36.48 -45.56 -28.62
N LEU A 501 36.64 -44.34 -28.08
CA LEU A 501 37.00 -43.17 -28.89
C LEU A 501 38.37 -43.28 -29.59
N PRO A 502 39.44 -43.83 -28.96
CA PRO A 502 40.75 -43.97 -29.60
C PRO A 502 40.74 -44.92 -30.80
N THR A 503 39.84 -45.90 -30.83
CA THR A 503 39.67 -46.80 -31.99
C THR A 503 38.88 -46.15 -33.13
N LEU A 504 38.05 -45.14 -32.85
CA LEU A 504 37.26 -44.42 -33.84
C LEU A 504 37.95 -43.16 -34.39
N VAL A 505 38.79 -42.49 -33.60
CA VAL A 505 39.42 -41.21 -33.96
C VAL A 505 40.93 -41.34 -33.92
N ARG A 506 41.52 -41.75 -35.05
CA ARG A 506 42.95 -42.05 -35.20
C ARG A 506 43.76 -40.79 -35.54
N ASN A 507 43.80 -39.78 -34.67
CA ASN A 507 44.86 -38.75 -34.68
C ASN A 507 44.86 -37.87 -33.41
N ILE A 508 46.05 -37.73 -32.83
CA ILE A 508 46.29 -37.23 -31.48
C ILE A 508 46.61 -35.72 -31.54
N ALA A 509 45.57 -34.90 -31.39
CA ALA A 509 45.66 -33.50 -30.97
C ALA A 509 44.36 -33.03 -30.29
N ILE A 510 43.64 -33.94 -29.61
CA ILE A 510 42.21 -33.76 -29.28
C ILE A 510 41.94 -33.95 -27.78
N ASN A 511 42.93 -33.89 -26.87
CA ASN A 511 42.61 -34.08 -25.45
C ASN A 511 41.81 -32.90 -24.85
N TYR A 512 42.13 -31.67 -25.22
CA TYR A 512 41.36 -30.49 -24.79
C TYR A 512 39.98 -30.46 -25.47
N GLN A 513 39.92 -30.70 -26.78
CA GLN A 513 38.66 -30.72 -27.53
C GLN A 513 37.73 -31.87 -27.08
N ILE A 514 38.25 -33.04 -26.70
CA ILE A 514 37.45 -34.13 -26.12
C ILE A 514 36.93 -33.73 -24.74
N ALA A 515 37.73 -33.07 -23.89
CA ALA A 515 37.27 -32.62 -22.57
C ALA A 515 36.16 -31.56 -22.68
N THR A 516 36.33 -30.56 -23.56
CA THR A 516 35.30 -29.56 -23.83
C THR A 516 34.05 -30.21 -24.43
N PHE A 517 34.21 -31.09 -25.43
CA PHE A 517 33.10 -31.81 -26.03
C PHE A 517 32.33 -32.64 -24.99
N LYS A 518 33.02 -33.39 -24.12
CA LYS A 518 32.44 -34.15 -23.01
C LYS A 518 31.58 -33.28 -22.10
N LEU A 519 32.14 -32.15 -21.65
CA LEU A 519 31.46 -31.21 -20.78
C LEU A 519 30.23 -30.61 -21.48
N THR A 520 30.38 -30.13 -22.71
CA THR A 520 29.29 -29.52 -23.47
C THR A 520 28.18 -30.51 -23.78
N THR A 521 28.49 -31.73 -24.24
CA THR A 521 27.46 -32.74 -24.54
C THR A 521 26.76 -33.23 -23.28
N SER A 522 27.46 -33.36 -22.16
CA SER A 522 26.85 -33.81 -20.91
C SER A 522 26.00 -32.74 -20.26
N ALA A 523 26.42 -31.48 -20.34
CA ALA A 523 25.63 -30.33 -19.89
C ALA A 523 24.36 -30.17 -20.75
N LEU A 524 24.50 -30.27 -22.07
CA LEU A 524 23.36 -30.19 -23.00
C LEU A 524 22.38 -31.35 -22.79
N PHE A 525 22.90 -32.58 -22.69
CA PHE A 525 22.07 -33.76 -22.48
C PHE A 525 21.41 -33.76 -21.09
N GLY A 526 22.14 -33.30 -20.06
CA GLY A 526 21.62 -33.10 -18.71
C GLY A 526 20.50 -32.06 -18.68
N ALA A 527 20.71 -30.90 -19.30
CA ALA A 527 19.70 -29.84 -19.39
C ALA A 527 18.46 -30.28 -20.19
N MET A 528 18.63 -30.92 -21.35
CA MET A 528 17.49 -31.42 -22.11
C MET A 528 16.72 -32.48 -21.33
N SER A 529 17.41 -33.47 -20.77
CA SER A 529 16.77 -34.53 -19.96
C SER A 529 16.10 -33.96 -18.72
N GLY A 530 16.73 -32.97 -18.06
CA GLY A 530 16.16 -32.21 -16.96
C GLY A 530 14.85 -31.55 -17.33
N ILE A 531 14.79 -30.81 -18.45
CA ILE A 531 13.55 -30.19 -18.93
C ILE A 531 12.50 -31.26 -19.20
N PHE A 532 12.83 -32.33 -19.95
CA PHE A 532 11.86 -33.35 -20.32
C PHE A 532 11.30 -34.12 -19.12
N ILE A 533 12.16 -34.54 -18.19
CA ILE A 533 11.76 -35.30 -17.00
C ILE A 533 11.01 -34.39 -16.03
N THR A 534 11.50 -33.18 -15.78
CA THR A 534 10.84 -32.23 -14.87
C THR A 534 9.47 -31.83 -15.39
N GLU A 535 9.37 -31.53 -16.69
CA GLU A 535 8.09 -31.23 -17.34
C GLU A 535 7.15 -32.44 -17.29
N LYS A 536 7.64 -33.66 -17.53
CA LYS A 536 6.83 -34.87 -17.42
C LYS A 536 6.33 -35.12 -16.00
N VAL A 537 7.19 -34.99 -14.99
CA VAL A 537 6.81 -35.16 -13.58
C VAL A 537 5.80 -34.10 -13.16
N HIS A 538 5.97 -32.84 -13.58
CA HIS A 538 4.98 -31.80 -13.36
C HIS A 538 3.67 -32.10 -14.08
N LEU A 539 3.69 -32.44 -15.37
CA LEU A 539 2.47 -32.79 -16.11
C LEU A 539 1.75 -34.02 -15.56
N ASP A 540 2.47 -35.02 -15.06
CA ASP A 540 1.87 -36.21 -14.44
C ASP A 540 1.28 -35.86 -13.06
N SER A 541 1.93 -34.98 -12.29
CA SER A 541 1.36 -34.42 -11.05
C SER A 541 0.12 -33.55 -11.33
N GLU A 542 0.14 -32.77 -12.41
CA GLU A 542 -1.00 -31.98 -12.89
C GLU A 542 -2.12 -32.91 -13.38
N LYS A 543 -1.83 -34.04 -14.05
CA LYS A 543 -2.84 -35.03 -14.49
C LYS A 543 -3.47 -35.83 -13.36
N ILE A 544 -2.70 -36.20 -12.34
CA ILE A 544 -3.25 -36.83 -11.12
C ILE A 544 -4.25 -35.85 -10.48
N THR A 545 -3.94 -34.55 -10.51
CA THR A 545 -4.82 -33.47 -10.04
C THR A 545 -5.99 -33.19 -10.99
N ALA A 546 -5.80 -33.29 -12.32
CA ALA A 546 -6.80 -33.05 -13.36
C ALA A 546 -7.79 -34.20 -13.58
N SER A 547 -7.50 -35.40 -13.06
CA SER A 547 -8.47 -36.51 -13.01
C SER A 547 -9.70 -36.20 -12.15
N GLN A 548 -9.69 -35.07 -11.42
CA GLN A 548 -10.84 -34.51 -10.70
C GLN A 548 -11.45 -33.25 -11.34
N HIS A 549 -10.76 -32.53 -12.25
CA HIS A 549 -11.31 -31.37 -12.98
C HIS A 549 -10.55 -31.12 -14.32
N PRO A 550 -11.22 -30.91 -15.48
CA PRO A 550 -10.55 -30.93 -16.78
C PRO A 550 -10.29 -29.52 -17.33
N GLN A 551 -9.15 -28.89 -17.04
CA GLN A 551 -8.51 -27.89 -17.92
C GLN A 551 -6.99 -27.88 -17.70
N THR A 552 -6.20 -28.10 -18.75
CA THR A 552 -4.74 -28.05 -18.74
C THR A 552 -4.25 -26.82 -19.52
N GLY A 553 -3.34 -26.04 -18.94
CA GLY A 553 -2.66 -24.92 -19.60
C GLY A 553 -1.66 -25.37 -20.69
N PRO A 554 -1.02 -24.42 -21.41
CA PRO A 554 -0.10 -24.73 -22.50
C PRO A 554 1.23 -25.32 -21.98
N SER A 555 1.53 -26.56 -22.38
CA SER A 555 2.82 -27.22 -22.07
C SER A 555 3.92 -26.84 -23.06
N LEU A 556 5.17 -26.72 -22.58
CA LEU A 556 6.37 -26.58 -23.43
C LEU A 556 6.56 -27.78 -24.38
N LEU A 557 6.06 -28.97 -24.04
CA LEU A 557 6.07 -30.14 -24.94
C LEU A 557 5.16 -29.96 -26.16
N ASN A 558 4.08 -29.19 -26.03
CA ASN A 558 3.20 -28.88 -27.17
C ASN A 558 3.88 -27.92 -28.15
N LEU A 559 4.76 -27.03 -27.67
CA LEU A 559 5.60 -26.18 -28.52
C LEU A 559 6.59 -27.01 -29.35
N PHE A 560 7.17 -28.08 -28.79
CA PHE A 560 8.04 -28.99 -29.56
C PHE A 560 7.27 -29.90 -30.54
N HIS A 561 6.05 -30.32 -30.20
CA HIS A 561 5.19 -31.08 -31.11
C HIS A 561 4.75 -30.25 -32.34
N LEU A 562 4.58 -28.94 -32.16
CA LEU A 562 4.30 -27.97 -33.23
C LEU A 562 5.46 -27.84 -34.24
N PHE A 563 6.71 -28.06 -33.82
CA PHE A 563 7.85 -28.11 -34.74
C PHE A 563 7.99 -29.48 -35.46
N GLY A 564 7.40 -30.55 -34.92
CA GLY A 564 7.42 -31.89 -35.53
C GLY A 564 6.28 -32.17 -36.52
N GLN A 565 5.14 -31.47 -36.44
CA GLN A 565 3.95 -31.76 -37.26
C GLN A 565 3.94 -31.12 -38.66
N LYS A 566 5.00 -30.42 -39.07
CA LYS A 566 5.06 -29.77 -40.40
C LYS A 566 5.35 -30.73 -41.57
N SER A 567 5.29 -32.05 -41.38
CA SER A 567 5.59 -33.03 -42.44
C SER A 567 4.48 -34.06 -42.77
N GLU A 568 3.29 -34.01 -42.16
CA GLU A 568 2.26 -35.07 -42.36
C GLU A 568 0.83 -34.59 -42.67
N SER A 569 0.63 -33.33 -43.07
CA SER A 569 -0.69 -32.85 -43.52
C SER A 569 -0.73 -32.46 -45.00
N GLU A 570 -0.22 -33.32 -45.87
CA GLU A 570 -0.75 -33.44 -47.22
C GLU A 570 -1.27 -34.88 -47.40
N THR A 571 -2.45 -35.00 -48.00
CA THR A 571 -3.18 -36.26 -48.28
C THR A 571 -4.12 -36.77 -47.17
N LYS A 572 -5.33 -36.20 -47.08
CA LYS A 572 -6.58 -36.97 -47.28
C LYS A 572 -7.82 -36.08 -47.37
N ALA A 573 -8.64 -36.40 -48.36
CA ALA A 573 -9.78 -35.64 -48.85
C ALA A 573 -11.00 -35.64 -47.92
N GLN A 574 -11.72 -34.51 -47.90
CA GLN A 574 -13.09 -34.35 -47.43
C GLN A 574 -14.10 -35.03 -48.36
N PRO A 575 -15.29 -35.40 -47.84
CA PRO A 575 -16.52 -35.20 -48.59
C PRO A 575 -17.47 -34.21 -47.89
N ALA A 576 -18.19 -33.49 -48.76
CA ALA A 576 -19.05 -32.35 -48.50
C ALA A 576 -20.32 -32.64 -47.68
N SER A 577 -20.76 -31.64 -46.90
CA SER A 577 -22.16 -31.47 -46.51
C SER A 577 -22.59 -30.00 -46.66
N LYS A 578 -23.87 -29.85 -47.02
CA LYS A 578 -24.54 -28.72 -47.71
C LYS A 578 -24.94 -27.54 -46.79
N PRO A 579 -25.31 -26.37 -47.37
CA PRO A 579 -25.36 -25.08 -46.68
C PRO A 579 -26.69 -24.75 -45.98
N ALA A 580 -26.60 -23.75 -45.09
CA ALA A 580 -27.61 -23.25 -44.16
C ALA A 580 -28.81 -22.49 -44.80
N PRO A 581 -29.96 -22.40 -44.11
CA PRO A 581 -31.05 -21.50 -44.48
C PRO A 581 -30.93 -20.11 -43.81
N GLN A 582 -31.09 -19.06 -44.61
CA GLN A 582 -31.22 -17.66 -44.17
C GLN A 582 -32.63 -17.38 -43.59
N PRO A 583 -32.77 -16.56 -42.52
CA PRO A 583 -34.03 -15.94 -42.17
C PRO A 583 -34.21 -14.54 -42.77
N LYS A 584 -35.44 -14.26 -43.19
CA LYS A 584 -35.93 -13.10 -43.94
C LYS A 584 -35.97 -11.80 -43.11
N ALA A 585 -35.62 -10.69 -43.75
CA ALA A 585 -35.83 -9.34 -43.26
C ALA A 585 -37.32 -8.96 -43.21
N LYS A 586 -37.76 -8.31 -42.13
CA LYS A 586 -39.04 -7.60 -42.04
C LYS A 586 -38.80 -6.11 -42.28
N ALA A 587 -39.51 -5.55 -43.25
CA ALA A 587 -39.62 -4.11 -43.48
C ALA A 587 -40.47 -3.46 -42.39
N VAL A 588 -40.00 -2.35 -41.84
CA VAL A 588 -40.80 -1.41 -41.03
C VAL A 588 -41.05 -0.19 -41.91
N THR A 589 -42.33 0.10 -42.15
CA THR A 589 -42.79 1.31 -42.83
C THR A 589 -43.05 2.36 -41.74
N ILE A 590 -42.51 3.56 -41.94
CA ILE A 590 -42.78 4.73 -41.10
C ILE A 590 -43.99 5.46 -41.72
N SER A 591 -44.98 5.77 -40.90
CA SER A 591 -46.11 6.65 -41.19
C SER A 591 -46.31 7.61 -40.03
#